data_AF-A0A9P8T248-F1
#
_entry.id   AF-A0A9P8T248-F1
#
_cell.length_a   1.000
_cell.length_b   1.000
_cell.length_c   1.000
_cell.angle_alpha   90.00
_cell.angle_beta   90.00
_cell.angle_gamma   90.00
#
_symmetry.space_group_name_H-M   'P 1'
#
loop_
_entity.id
_entity.type
_entity.pdbx_description
1 polymer ?
#
loop_
_entity_poly.entity_id
_entity_poly.type
_entity_poly.pdbx_seq_one_letter_code
_entity_poly.pdbx_strand_id
1 'polypeptide(L)'
;MRPALPTVKQSIASIAKIEPRYFVDHIRFHRNLSPEDEQTMDLRDLYSTIGDLTSRASISNTAKLSHYNELIRQFARLDFGVYSSIAPKIEQIKGSLDKDTIYQLILANPGRRWTSFELWVQNLTRDDKIRQLVLRRLVEGEKVDTEPEDKEITLSKAISIIQLDLDTMELDPAAQKLLVEAFFRLELESYVPQLDVDLDVAQDILQTETLSPKQILSLVTPTLPTSSLVKAIVPLSSLETVKYSENEKLVEKKVGYLPEMDVSKTVAEIRAKLEQVPDTEVTESSSKSLSPQTSSQGAYFKQLLGIHDALESNQDINIEDIEATAAPVSATKILLYAWNGLFDQSMDEYNEAVAKWNNDPSAVSELVYCLVLAALLNRDLQLAQFIRKRAKESNILTKPTDQRVSQMMKQYGDLAEAKQSQSQGLKPTVLTEILHLAGS
;
A
#
# COMPACT_ATOMS: atom_id res chain seq x y z
N MET A 1 -10.14 2.44 71.16
CA MET A 1 -8.92 2.77 70.39
C MET A 1 -9.26 2.63 68.92
N ARG A 2 -9.11 3.69 68.11
CA ARG A 2 -9.21 3.54 66.65
C ARG A 2 -8.04 2.67 66.19
N PRO A 3 -8.24 1.62 65.39
CA PRO A 3 -7.12 0.85 64.85
C PRO A 3 -6.20 1.80 64.08
N ALA A 4 -4.90 1.65 64.27
CA ALA A 4 -3.91 2.44 63.53
C ALA A 4 -4.15 2.20 62.04
N LEU A 5 -4.27 3.29 61.27
CA LEU A 5 -4.39 3.19 59.82
C LEU A 5 -3.21 2.38 59.29
N PRO A 6 -3.46 1.39 58.40
CA PRO A 6 -2.38 0.60 57.82
C PRO A 6 -1.38 1.55 57.17
N THR A 7 -0.10 1.28 57.43
CA THR A 7 0.99 2.02 56.78
C THR A 7 0.92 1.77 55.27
N VAL A 8 1.34 2.74 54.46
CA VAL A 8 1.39 2.58 52.99
C VAL A 8 2.05 1.26 52.60
N LYS A 9 3.15 0.90 53.28
CA LYS A 9 3.88 -0.38 53.11
C LYS A 9 3.01 -1.63 53.36
N GLN A 10 2.09 -1.58 54.32
CA GLN A 10 1.12 -2.65 54.59
C GLN A 10 0.00 -2.68 53.54
N SER A 11 -0.49 -1.52 53.08
CA SER A 11 -1.49 -1.44 52.00
C SER A 11 -0.95 -1.99 50.68
N ILE A 12 0.31 -1.73 50.35
CA ILE A 12 0.97 -2.21 49.12
C ILE A 12 1.27 -3.71 49.16
N ALA A 13 1.73 -4.23 50.30
CA ALA A 13 1.96 -5.66 50.48
C ALA A 13 0.66 -6.49 50.35
N SER A 14 -0.48 -5.87 50.64
CA SER A 14 -1.81 -6.42 50.37
C SER A 14 -2.17 -6.30 48.90
N ILE A 15 -2.00 -5.13 48.26
CA ILE A 15 -2.33 -4.91 46.84
C ILE A 15 -1.54 -5.84 45.90
N ALA A 16 -0.24 -6.03 46.13
CA ALA A 16 0.61 -6.91 45.31
C ALA A 16 0.23 -8.41 45.38
N LYS A 17 -0.63 -8.79 46.33
CA LYS A 17 -1.11 -10.18 46.52
C LYS A 17 -2.57 -10.37 46.13
N ILE A 18 -3.28 -9.29 45.82
CA ILE A 18 -4.73 -9.32 45.62
C ILE A 18 -5.00 -9.21 44.13
N GLU A 19 -5.41 -10.33 43.53
CA GLU A 19 -6.16 -10.30 42.27
C GLU A 19 -7.37 -9.36 42.44
N PRO A 20 -7.71 -8.48 41.48
CA PRO A 20 -8.78 -7.49 41.64
C PRO A 20 -10.13 -8.06 42.12
N ARG A 21 -10.46 -9.32 41.77
CA ARG A 21 -11.62 -10.05 42.31
C ARG A 21 -11.56 -10.25 43.83
N TYR A 22 -10.38 -10.58 44.35
CA TYR A 22 -10.15 -10.74 45.78
C TYR A 22 -10.14 -9.41 46.53
N PHE A 23 -9.99 -8.26 45.86
CA PHE A 23 -10.09 -6.95 46.49
C PHE A 23 -11.54 -6.62 46.86
N VAL A 24 -12.47 -6.92 45.94
CA VAL A 24 -13.91 -6.87 46.21
C VAL A 24 -14.23 -7.74 47.42
N ASP A 25 -13.69 -8.97 47.47
CA ASP A 25 -13.86 -9.88 48.61
C ASP A 25 -13.18 -9.43 49.91
N HIS A 26 -12.03 -8.75 49.83
CA HIS A 26 -11.31 -8.26 51.01
C HIS A 26 -11.97 -7.02 51.62
N ILE A 27 -12.58 -6.17 50.78
CA ILE A 27 -13.50 -5.12 51.24
C ILE A 27 -14.77 -5.74 51.85
N ARG A 28 -15.34 -6.81 51.26
CA ARG A 28 -16.48 -7.57 51.85
C ARG A 28 -16.19 -8.01 53.29
N PHE A 29 -14.97 -8.51 53.54
CA PHE A 29 -14.59 -9.08 54.83
C PHE A 29 -14.33 -8.03 55.93
N HIS A 30 -13.88 -6.82 55.58
CA HIS A 30 -13.45 -5.83 56.57
C HIS A 30 -14.45 -4.72 56.89
N ARG A 31 -15.60 -4.63 56.19
CA ARG A 31 -16.56 -3.53 56.39
C ARG A 31 -17.98 -3.91 56.82
N ASN A 32 -18.33 -5.18 57.03
CA ASN A 32 -19.70 -5.60 57.40
C ASN A 32 -20.78 -4.94 56.51
N LEU A 33 -20.54 -4.86 55.20
CA LEU A 33 -21.49 -4.27 54.27
C LEU A 33 -22.59 -5.29 53.97
N SER A 34 -23.83 -4.81 53.87
CA SER A 34 -24.95 -5.66 53.47
C SER A 34 -24.88 -5.95 51.97
N PRO A 35 -25.43 -7.09 51.49
CA PRO A 35 -25.50 -7.38 50.05
C PRO A 35 -26.21 -6.31 49.21
N GLU A 36 -27.03 -5.47 49.83
CA GLU A 36 -27.74 -4.37 49.17
C GLU A 36 -26.85 -3.12 48.99
N ASP A 37 -25.77 -2.99 49.78
CA ASP A 37 -24.73 -1.97 49.64
C ASP A 37 -23.59 -2.41 48.70
N GLU A 38 -23.67 -3.62 48.10
CA GLU A 38 -22.64 -4.23 47.25
C GLU A 38 -22.36 -3.49 45.93
N GLN A 39 -23.25 -2.57 45.51
CA GLN A 39 -23.21 -2.04 44.14
C GLN A 39 -22.34 -0.80 43.91
N THR A 40 -21.75 -0.15 44.93
CA THR A 40 -21.22 1.23 44.72
C THR A 40 -20.00 1.62 45.55
N MET A 41 -18.94 0.81 45.62
CA MET A 41 -17.61 1.43 45.70
C MET A 41 -17.05 1.57 44.28
N ASP A 42 -17.23 2.77 43.74
CA ASP A 42 -16.67 3.17 42.46
C ASP A 42 -15.15 2.88 42.49
N LEU A 43 -14.64 2.12 41.52
CA LEU A 43 -13.20 1.88 41.35
C LEU A 43 -12.42 3.20 41.41
N ARG A 44 -13.06 4.29 40.97
CA ARG A 44 -12.57 5.64 41.09
C ARG A 44 -12.27 6.12 42.48
N ASP A 45 -13.17 5.89 43.43
CA ASP A 45 -12.97 6.30 44.81
C ASP A 45 -11.78 5.56 45.43
N LEU A 46 -11.61 4.29 45.06
CA LEU A 46 -10.53 3.45 45.53
C LEU A 46 -9.15 3.97 45.09
N TYR A 47 -8.90 4.04 43.78
CA TYR A 47 -7.56 4.45 43.31
C TYR A 47 -7.27 5.91 43.65
N SER A 48 -8.31 6.76 43.75
CA SER A 48 -8.14 8.16 44.16
C SER A 48 -7.72 8.25 45.62
N THR A 49 -8.38 7.49 46.52
CA THR A 49 -8.02 7.40 47.94
C THR A 49 -6.59 6.89 48.14
N ILE A 50 -6.20 5.82 47.45
CA ILE A 50 -4.84 5.27 47.55
C ILE A 50 -3.82 6.28 47.01
N GLY A 51 -4.13 6.94 45.89
CA GLY A 51 -3.29 8.00 45.34
C GLY A 51 -3.06 9.14 46.35
N ASP A 52 -4.11 9.59 47.05
CA ASP A 52 -4.04 10.67 48.05
C ASP A 52 -3.28 10.27 49.31
N LEU A 53 -3.42 9.02 49.76
CA LEU A 53 -2.64 8.47 50.87
C LEU A 53 -1.15 8.39 50.48
N THR A 54 -0.85 7.97 49.25
CA THR A 54 0.52 7.91 48.72
C THR A 54 1.13 9.31 48.64
N SER A 55 0.39 10.31 48.18
CA SER A 55 0.86 11.71 48.11
C SER A 55 1.27 12.26 49.48
N ARG A 56 0.46 11.99 50.52
CA ARG A 56 0.67 12.47 51.89
C ARG A 56 1.68 11.67 52.69
N ALA A 57 2.03 10.46 52.24
CA ALA A 57 2.94 9.60 52.96
C ALA A 57 4.36 10.19 53.02
N SER A 58 5.00 10.05 54.20
CA SER A 58 6.40 10.40 54.44
C SER A 58 7.36 9.35 53.88
N ILE A 59 7.24 9.06 52.58
CA ILE A 59 8.11 8.15 51.83
C ILE A 59 8.83 8.92 50.71
N SER A 60 9.92 8.35 50.19
CA SER A 60 10.68 8.97 49.10
C SER A 60 9.85 9.11 47.82
N ASN A 61 10.17 10.09 46.98
CA ASN A 61 9.50 10.28 45.69
C ASN A 61 9.67 9.06 44.77
N THR A 62 10.81 8.36 44.83
CA THR A 62 11.02 7.09 44.12
C THR A 62 10.02 6.03 44.55
N ALA A 63 9.76 5.91 45.86
CA ALA A 63 8.75 4.99 46.36
C ALA A 63 7.35 5.42 45.92
N LYS A 64 7.00 6.71 46.02
CA LYS A 64 5.70 7.23 45.51
C LYS A 64 5.49 6.90 44.04
N LEU A 65 6.51 7.14 43.21
CA LEU A 65 6.47 6.86 41.78
C LEU A 65 6.23 5.37 41.50
N SER A 66 6.89 4.47 42.25
CA SER A 66 6.64 3.03 42.14
C SER A 66 5.18 2.66 42.43
N HIS A 67 4.55 3.29 43.43
CA HIS A 67 3.14 3.02 43.76
C HIS A 67 2.19 3.57 42.71
N TYR A 68 2.45 4.77 42.18
CA TYR A 68 1.63 5.35 41.13
C TYR A 68 1.67 4.52 39.84
N ASN A 69 2.84 4.00 39.46
CA ASN A 69 2.97 3.09 38.33
C ASN A 69 2.18 1.78 38.56
N GLU A 70 2.28 1.20 39.76
CA GLU A 70 1.52 -0.01 40.11
C GLU A 70 0.01 0.22 40.05
N LEU A 71 -0.49 1.35 40.57
CA LEU A 71 -1.92 1.69 40.49
C LEU A 71 -2.42 1.75 39.04
N ILE A 72 -1.67 2.42 38.16
CA ILE A 72 -2.06 2.51 36.75
C ILE A 72 -2.04 1.12 36.10
N ARG A 73 -0.99 0.32 36.32
CA ARG A 73 -0.88 -1.04 35.75
C ARG A 73 -2.05 -1.95 36.12
N GLN A 74 -2.49 -1.89 37.38
CA GLN A 74 -3.55 -2.76 37.88
C GLN A 74 -4.94 -2.28 37.46
N PHE A 75 -5.20 -0.97 37.52
CA PHE A 75 -6.56 -0.44 37.36
C PHE A 75 -6.90 0.05 35.96
N ALA A 76 -5.94 0.38 35.10
CA ALA A 76 -6.23 0.98 33.79
C ALA A 76 -7.15 0.10 32.92
N ARG A 77 -6.98 -1.23 32.99
CA ARG A 77 -7.81 -2.22 32.27
C ARG A 77 -9.25 -2.30 32.76
N LEU A 78 -9.53 -1.82 33.97
CA LEU A 78 -10.85 -1.87 34.61
C LEU A 78 -11.55 -0.53 34.54
N ASP A 79 -10.80 0.55 34.80
CA ASP A 79 -11.24 1.93 34.68
C ASP A 79 -10.06 2.81 34.26
N PHE A 80 -10.09 3.27 33.01
CA PHE A 80 -9.07 4.16 32.45
C PHE A 80 -8.98 5.51 33.21
N GLY A 81 -10.02 5.88 33.96
CA GLY A 81 -10.04 7.04 34.85
C GLY A 81 -8.89 7.08 35.87
N VAL A 82 -8.28 5.93 36.20
CA VAL A 82 -7.11 5.87 37.08
C VAL A 82 -5.96 6.74 36.57
N TYR A 83 -5.73 6.77 35.26
CA TYR A 83 -4.65 7.56 34.70
C TYR A 83 -4.88 9.06 34.93
N SER A 84 -6.09 9.53 34.69
CA SER A 84 -6.45 10.94 34.92
C SER A 84 -6.34 11.35 36.40
N SER A 85 -6.58 10.44 37.34
CA SER A 85 -6.46 10.69 38.78
C SER A 85 -5.01 10.69 39.27
N ILE A 86 -4.16 9.85 38.68
CA ILE A 86 -2.79 9.62 39.16
C ILE A 86 -1.75 10.46 38.40
N ALA A 87 -1.94 10.77 37.11
CA ALA A 87 -0.97 11.52 36.32
C ALA A 87 -0.56 12.88 36.93
N PRO A 88 -1.47 13.73 37.46
CA PRO A 88 -1.08 14.98 38.10
C PRO A 88 -0.18 14.79 39.33
N LYS A 89 -0.35 13.66 40.05
CA LYS A 89 0.45 13.33 41.24
C LYS A 89 1.86 12.89 40.87
N ILE A 90 2.02 12.21 39.73
CA ILE A 90 3.33 11.88 39.15
C ILE A 90 4.06 13.14 38.71
N GLU A 91 3.36 14.06 38.04
CA GLU A 91 3.93 15.33 37.58
C GLU A 91 4.41 16.21 38.75
N GLN A 92 3.63 16.27 39.85
CA GLN A 92 4.01 17.01 41.07
C GLN A 92 5.35 16.57 41.66
N ILE A 93 5.70 15.28 41.53
CA ILE A 93 6.97 14.75 42.00
C ILE A 93 8.05 14.70 40.90
N LYS A 94 7.78 15.29 39.73
CA LYS A 94 8.62 15.25 38.52
C LYS A 94 9.01 13.82 38.12
N GLY A 95 8.09 12.87 38.32
CA GLY A 95 8.27 11.48 37.92
C GLY A 95 7.85 11.23 36.47
N SER A 96 8.19 10.06 35.96
CA SER A 96 7.73 9.56 34.65
C SER A 96 7.19 8.13 34.81
N LEU A 97 6.28 7.74 33.92
CA LEU A 97 5.81 6.36 33.89
C LEU A 97 6.96 5.42 33.50
N ASP A 98 6.97 4.23 34.10
CA ASP A 98 7.84 3.14 33.64
C ASP A 98 7.27 2.51 32.35
N LYS A 99 8.13 1.82 31.59
CA LYS A 99 7.77 1.26 30.28
C LYS A 99 6.59 0.29 30.36
N ASP A 100 6.57 -0.59 31.35
CA ASP A 100 5.50 -1.56 31.54
C ASP A 100 4.17 -0.87 31.83
N THR A 101 4.21 0.23 32.58
CA THR A 101 3.03 1.05 32.88
C THR A 101 2.52 1.77 31.65
N ILE A 102 3.40 2.33 30.82
CA ILE A 102 3.00 2.95 29.55
C ILE A 102 2.35 1.90 28.63
N TYR A 103 2.93 0.71 28.54
CA TYR A 103 2.37 -0.39 27.76
C TYR A 103 0.96 -0.76 28.23
N GLN A 104 0.76 -0.95 29.54
CA GLN A 104 -0.56 -1.25 30.09
C GLN A 104 -1.57 -0.11 29.90
N LEU A 105 -1.11 1.13 30.01
CA LEU A 105 -1.92 2.31 29.79
C LEU A 105 -2.45 2.36 28.34
N ILE A 106 -1.57 2.19 27.35
CA ILE A 106 -1.96 2.21 25.93
C ILE A 106 -2.86 1.01 25.60
N LEU A 107 -2.53 -0.17 26.11
CA LEU A 107 -3.33 -1.38 25.90
C LEU A 107 -4.77 -1.23 26.41
N ALA A 108 -4.93 -0.52 27.52
CA ALA A 108 -6.22 -0.27 28.15
C ALA A 108 -6.93 1.00 27.66
N ASN A 109 -6.33 1.76 26.75
CA ASN A 109 -6.89 3.04 26.32
C ASN A 109 -8.20 2.84 25.52
N PRO A 110 -9.32 3.44 25.95
CA PRO A 110 -10.57 3.37 25.20
C PRO A 110 -10.65 4.38 24.05
N GLY A 111 -9.64 5.24 23.86
CA GLY A 111 -9.60 6.23 22.76
C GLY A 111 -10.55 7.43 22.92
N ARG A 112 -11.23 7.56 24.06
CA ARG A 112 -12.26 8.62 24.28
C ARG A 112 -11.71 10.04 24.40
N ARG A 113 -10.59 10.18 25.12
CA ARG A 113 -10.02 11.50 25.47
C ARG A 113 -8.68 11.72 24.79
N TRP A 114 -7.89 10.66 24.71
CA TRP A 114 -6.58 10.67 24.07
C TRP A 114 -6.49 9.45 23.18
N THR A 115 -5.93 9.64 21.99
CA THR A 115 -5.50 8.55 21.13
C THR A 115 -4.30 7.84 21.73
N SER A 116 -4.09 6.58 21.35
CA SER A 116 -2.89 5.81 21.75
C SER A 116 -1.61 6.53 21.33
N PHE A 117 -1.63 7.26 20.22
CA PHE A 117 -0.53 8.09 19.75
C PHE A 117 -0.24 9.26 20.70
N GLU A 118 -1.26 10.01 21.12
CA GLU A 118 -1.08 11.13 22.06
C GLU A 118 -0.52 10.66 23.40
N LEU A 119 -0.97 9.51 23.91
CA LEU A 119 -0.41 8.91 25.13
C LEU A 119 1.05 8.51 24.94
N TRP A 120 1.43 7.99 23.78
CA TRP A 120 2.83 7.71 23.46
C TRP A 120 3.67 8.99 23.38
N VAL A 121 3.19 10.04 22.68
CA VAL A 121 3.87 11.35 22.60
C VAL A 121 4.03 12.00 23.96
N GLN A 122 3.05 11.88 24.87
CA GLN A 122 3.16 12.45 26.23
C GLN A 122 4.25 11.76 27.07
N ASN A 123 4.59 10.51 26.77
CA ASN A 123 5.54 9.71 27.54
C ASN A 123 6.87 9.43 26.81
N LEU A 124 7.00 9.85 25.54
CA LEU A 124 8.18 9.77 24.65
C LEU A 124 9.12 8.57 24.92
N THR A 125 8.63 7.38 24.65
CA THR A 125 9.41 6.14 24.80
C THR A 125 9.93 5.64 23.46
N ARG A 126 11.20 5.24 23.41
CA ARG A 126 11.84 4.56 22.26
C ARG A 126 11.65 3.04 22.29
N ASP A 127 10.63 2.56 23.00
CA ASP A 127 10.40 1.13 23.15
C ASP A 127 9.58 0.58 21.96
N ASP A 128 10.19 -0.35 21.21
CA ASP A 128 9.61 -0.89 19.98
C ASP A 128 8.28 -1.61 20.23
N LYS A 129 8.14 -2.29 21.37
CA LYS A 129 6.88 -2.97 21.71
C LYS A 129 5.73 -1.99 21.92
N ILE A 130 6.05 -0.83 22.50
CA ILE A 130 5.06 0.23 22.71
C ILE A 130 4.72 0.89 21.37
N ARG A 131 5.72 1.19 20.53
CA ARG A 131 5.49 1.74 19.18
C ARG A 131 4.61 0.81 18.33
N GLN A 132 4.91 -0.49 18.32
CA GLN A 132 4.13 -1.49 17.61
C GLN A 132 2.69 -1.61 18.14
N LEU A 133 2.51 -1.53 19.47
CA LEU A 133 1.17 -1.51 20.06
C LEU A 133 0.37 -0.28 19.61
N VAL A 134 1.00 0.90 19.57
CA VAL A 134 0.36 2.13 19.11
C VAL A 134 -0.01 2.03 17.63
N LEU A 135 0.90 1.55 16.78
CA LEU A 135 0.60 1.37 15.35
C LEU A 135 -0.59 0.43 15.16
N ARG A 136 -0.57 -0.74 15.81
CA ARG A 136 -1.67 -1.71 15.74
C ARG A 136 -3.00 -1.07 16.11
N ARG A 137 -3.00 -0.29 17.19
CA ARG A 137 -4.18 0.45 17.66
C ARG A 137 -4.67 1.52 16.67
N LEU A 138 -3.77 2.19 15.95
CA LEU A 138 -4.14 3.17 14.93
C LEU A 138 -4.71 2.52 13.67
N VAL A 139 -4.23 1.33 13.31
CA VAL A 139 -4.64 0.59 12.09
C VAL A 139 -5.90 -0.25 12.32
N GLU A 140 -5.91 -1.07 13.37
CA GLU A 140 -7.03 -1.98 13.68
C GLU A 140 -8.19 -1.29 14.40
N GLY A 141 -7.98 -0.05 14.83
CA GLY A 141 -8.94 0.80 15.49
C GLY A 141 -8.83 0.82 17.02
N GLU A 142 -9.36 1.88 17.59
CA GLU A 142 -9.47 2.05 19.03
C GLU A 142 -10.81 1.48 19.52
N LYS A 143 -10.76 0.57 20.50
CA LYS A 143 -11.98 0.07 21.16
C LYS A 143 -12.60 1.18 22.00
N VAL A 144 -13.60 1.86 21.46
CA VAL A 144 -14.42 2.83 22.20
C VAL A 144 -15.56 2.06 22.88
N ASP A 145 -15.70 2.13 24.21
CA ASP A 145 -16.71 1.28 24.89
C ASP A 145 -18.18 1.59 24.52
N THR A 146 -18.44 2.62 23.71
CA THR A 146 -19.79 3.12 23.38
C THR A 146 -20.06 3.30 21.89
N GLU A 147 -19.07 3.09 21.02
CA GLU A 147 -19.20 3.32 19.58
C GLU A 147 -18.60 2.13 18.80
N PRO A 148 -19.03 1.89 17.55
CA PRO A 148 -18.34 0.93 16.69
C PRO A 148 -16.85 1.25 16.65
N GLU A 149 -15.99 0.22 16.67
CA GLU A 149 -14.53 0.39 16.62
C GLU A 149 -14.15 1.38 15.50
N ASP A 150 -13.42 2.44 15.86
CA ASP A 150 -13.00 3.47 14.92
C ASP A 150 -11.85 2.96 14.06
N LYS A 151 -12.22 2.12 13.08
CA LYS A 151 -11.33 1.45 12.11
C LYS A 151 -10.98 2.33 10.93
N GLU A 152 -11.64 3.48 10.78
CA GLU A 152 -11.36 4.36 9.66
C GLU A 152 -10.03 5.08 9.90
N ILE A 153 -9.06 4.83 9.02
CA ILE A 153 -7.83 5.62 8.98
C ILE A 153 -8.15 6.95 8.29
N THR A 154 -8.24 8.00 9.10
CA THR A 154 -8.37 9.40 8.67
C THR A 154 -6.99 10.01 8.40
N LEU A 155 -6.96 11.18 7.75
CA LEU A 155 -5.70 11.90 7.51
C LEU A 155 -4.91 12.20 8.80
N SER A 156 -5.61 12.50 9.91
CA SER A 156 -4.96 12.72 11.20
C SER A 156 -4.31 11.45 11.75
N LYS A 157 -4.95 10.28 11.59
CA LYS A 157 -4.36 8.99 11.95
C LYS A 157 -3.18 8.65 11.04
N ALA A 158 -3.30 8.88 9.73
CA ALA A 158 -2.20 8.66 8.78
C ALA A 158 -0.95 9.50 9.14
N ILE A 159 -1.12 10.78 9.50
CA ILE A 159 -0.01 11.62 10.00
C ILE A 159 0.62 10.99 11.25
N SER A 160 -0.20 10.52 12.18
CA SER A 160 0.28 9.88 13.42
C SER A 160 1.06 8.59 13.12
N ILE A 161 0.60 7.79 12.16
CA ILE A 161 1.25 6.57 11.70
C ILE A 161 2.62 6.89 11.09
N ILE A 162 2.70 7.87 10.20
CA ILE A 162 3.96 8.28 9.56
C ILE A 162 4.95 8.81 10.62
N GLN A 163 4.48 9.51 11.64
CA GLN A 163 5.31 10.02 12.74
C GLN A 163 5.86 8.94 13.68
N LEU A 164 5.34 7.70 13.63
CA LEU A 164 5.83 6.61 14.49
C LEU A 164 7.16 6.00 14.03
N ASP A 165 7.65 6.39 12.85
CA ASP A 165 8.88 5.89 12.21
C ASP A 165 8.79 4.38 11.93
N LEU A 166 8.46 4.03 10.69
CA LEU A 166 7.89 2.73 10.31
C LEU A 166 8.90 1.62 10.02
N ASP A 167 10.20 1.93 10.07
CA ASP A 167 11.32 1.11 9.59
C ASP A 167 11.43 -0.32 10.19
N THR A 168 10.63 -0.71 11.19
CA THR A 168 10.72 -2.01 11.88
C THR A 168 9.37 -2.59 12.32
N MET A 169 8.27 -2.32 11.60
CA MET A 169 6.93 -2.60 12.13
C MET A 169 6.32 -3.90 11.58
N GLU A 170 6.14 -4.90 12.44
CA GLU A 170 5.40 -6.11 12.08
C GLU A 170 3.89 -5.89 12.24
N LEU A 171 3.21 -5.62 11.13
CA LEU A 171 1.76 -5.75 10.97
C LEU A 171 1.44 -7.07 10.28
N ASP A 172 0.31 -7.70 10.63
CA ASP A 172 -0.14 -8.86 9.85
C ASP A 172 -0.61 -8.43 8.45
N PRO A 173 -0.68 -9.37 7.48
CA PRO A 173 -1.03 -9.05 6.10
C PRO A 173 -2.37 -8.32 5.93
N ALA A 174 -3.38 -8.60 6.77
CA ALA A 174 -4.68 -7.93 6.67
C ALA A 174 -4.60 -6.48 7.15
N ALA A 175 -3.87 -6.22 8.23
CA ALA A 175 -3.59 -4.88 8.72
C ALA A 175 -2.75 -4.06 7.72
N GLN A 176 -1.73 -4.66 7.10
CA GLN A 176 -0.94 -4.01 6.06
C GLN A 176 -1.81 -3.62 4.85
N LYS A 177 -2.65 -4.55 4.37
CA LYS A 177 -3.56 -4.28 3.25
C LYS A 177 -4.51 -3.12 3.56
N LEU A 178 -5.12 -3.13 4.75
CA LEU A 178 -6.01 -2.06 5.21
C LEU A 178 -5.28 -0.70 5.24
N LEU A 179 -4.04 -0.69 5.70
CA LEU A 179 -3.23 0.53 5.77
C LEU A 179 -2.91 1.09 4.37
N VAL A 180 -2.49 0.24 3.44
CA VAL A 180 -2.20 0.63 2.05
C VAL A 180 -3.45 1.17 1.36
N GLU A 181 -4.58 0.46 1.46
CA GLU A 181 -5.85 0.90 0.88
C GLU A 181 -6.32 2.24 1.46
N ALA A 182 -6.12 2.46 2.76
CA ALA A 182 -6.40 3.75 3.37
C ALA A 182 -5.48 4.86 2.85
N PHE A 183 -4.19 4.60 2.67
CA PHE A 183 -3.25 5.57 2.10
C PHE A 183 -3.62 5.92 0.67
N PHE A 184 -4.06 4.96 -0.14
CA PHE A 184 -4.58 5.20 -1.47
C PHE A 184 -5.85 6.06 -1.47
N ARG A 185 -6.81 5.76 -0.58
CA ARG A 185 -8.02 6.57 -0.42
C ARG A 185 -7.72 8.01 0.00
N LEU A 186 -6.67 8.20 0.80
CA LEU A 186 -6.22 9.51 1.28
C LEU A 186 -5.25 10.21 0.31
N GLU A 187 -4.94 9.61 -0.85
CA GLU A 187 -3.98 10.13 -1.83
C GLU A 187 -2.57 10.35 -1.23
N LEU A 188 -2.12 9.41 -0.40
CA LEU A 188 -0.82 9.41 0.30
C LEU A 188 0.15 8.35 -0.28
N GLU A 189 0.08 8.10 -1.58
CA GLU A 189 0.82 7.01 -2.24
C GLU A 189 2.33 7.12 -2.02
N SER A 190 2.89 8.34 -1.95
CA SER A 190 4.33 8.53 -1.79
C SER A 190 4.88 8.01 -0.46
N TYR A 191 4.01 7.82 0.54
CA TYR A 191 4.40 7.27 1.85
C TYR A 191 4.28 5.74 1.92
N VAL A 192 3.63 5.09 0.95
CA VAL A 192 3.45 3.62 0.95
C VAL A 192 4.77 2.85 0.91
N PRO A 193 5.81 3.27 0.18
CA PRO A 193 7.11 2.58 0.19
C PRO A 193 7.79 2.49 1.57
N GLN A 194 7.40 3.33 2.54
CA GLN A 194 7.92 3.28 3.91
C GLN A 194 7.17 2.31 4.83
N LEU A 195 6.05 1.73 4.37
CA LEU A 195 5.23 0.84 5.21
C LEU A 195 5.79 -0.59 5.33
N ASP A 196 6.91 -0.91 4.66
CA ASP A 196 7.49 -2.26 4.54
C ASP A 196 6.43 -3.34 4.22
N VAL A 197 5.71 -3.13 3.12
CA VAL A 197 4.59 -3.99 2.73
C VAL A 197 5.09 -5.35 2.27
N ASP A 198 4.53 -6.43 2.86
CA ASP A 198 4.84 -7.80 2.48
C ASP A 198 4.60 -8.03 0.99
N LEU A 199 5.46 -8.85 0.39
CA LEU A 199 5.42 -9.13 -1.06
C LEU A 199 4.07 -9.68 -1.51
N ASP A 200 3.48 -10.57 -0.70
CA ASP A 200 2.19 -11.20 -1.00
C ASP A 200 1.04 -10.18 -0.93
N VAL A 201 1.12 -9.23 0.00
CA VAL A 201 0.14 -8.14 0.13
C VAL A 201 0.27 -7.18 -1.05
N ALA A 202 1.49 -6.79 -1.42
CA ALA A 202 1.72 -5.93 -2.57
C ALA A 202 1.21 -6.59 -3.87
N GLN A 203 1.45 -7.89 -4.06
CA GLN A 203 0.93 -8.65 -5.20
C GLN A 203 -0.60 -8.71 -5.23
N ASP A 204 -1.23 -9.01 -4.10
CA ASP A 204 -2.70 -9.06 -3.99
C ASP A 204 -3.32 -7.72 -4.36
N ILE A 205 -2.75 -6.61 -3.88
CA ILE A 205 -3.23 -5.26 -4.22
C ILE A 205 -2.99 -4.95 -5.71
N LEU A 206 -1.82 -5.29 -6.26
CA LEU A 206 -1.49 -5.08 -7.68
C LEU A 206 -2.40 -5.85 -8.65
N GLN A 207 -3.05 -6.92 -8.20
CA GLN A 207 -4.04 -7.66 -9.01
C GLN A 207 -5.39 -6.94 -9.11
N THR A 208 -5.60 -5.85 -8.37
CA THR A 208 -6.83 -5.05 -8.42
C THR A 208 -6.87 -4.23 -9.72
N GLU A 209 -7.95 -4.34 -10.50
CA GLU A 209 -8.04 -3.78 -11.86
C GLU A 209 -8.00 -2.24 -11.99
N THR A 210 -8.01 -1.49 -10.88
CA THR A 210 -8.26 -0.04 -10.88
C THR A 210 -7.15 0.82 -10.27
N LEU A 211 -5.91 0.32 -10.19
CA LEU A 211 -4.82 1.11 -9.63
C LEU A 211 -4.34 2.21 -10.61
N SER A 212 -4.13 3.41 -10.08
CA SER A 212 -3.48 4.47 -10.83
C SER A 212 -1.98 4.18 -11.01
N PRO A 213 -1.30 4.77 -12.03
CA PRO A 213 0.14 4.59 -12.21
C PRO A 213 0.96 4.96 -10.96
N LYS A 214 0.55 5.98 -10.19
CA LYS A 214 1.22 6.38 -8.96
C LYS A 214 1.05 5.35 -7.84
N GLN A 215 -0.14 4.74 -7.72
CA GLN A 215 -0.39 3.65 -6.78
C GLN A 215 0.45 2.41 -7.13
N ILE A 216 0.52 2.06 -8.42
CA ILE A 216 1.40 0.99 -8.91
C ILE A 216 2.85 1.32 -8.54
N LEU A 217 3.33 2.54 -8.84
CA LEU A 217 4.69 2.97 -8.52
C LEU A 217 5.02 2.80 -7.04
N SER A 218 4.05 3.08 -6.16
CA SER A 218 4.24 3.01 -4.71
C SER A 218 4.31 1.59 -4.14
N LEU A 219 3.88 0.58 -4.90
CA LEU A 219 3.91 -0.84 -4.49
C LEU A 219 5.00 -1.63 -5.19
N VAL A 220 5.52 -1.12 -6.30
CA VAL A 220 6.46 -1.89 -7.11
C VAL A 220 7.82 -1.88 -6.48
N THR A 221 8.28 -3.08 -6.14
CA THR A 221 9.64 -3.33 -5.68
C THR A 221 10.33 -4.29 -6.65
N PRO A 222 11.66 -4.19 -6.79
CA PRO A 222 12.41 -5.17 -7.58
C PRO A 222 12.31 -6.58 -7.04
N THR A 223 11.72 -6.86 -5.87
CA THR A 223 11.55 -8.23 -5.36
C THR A 223 10.30 -8.92 -5.89
N LEU A 224 9.39 -8.20 -6.56
CA LEU A 224 8.17 -8.78 -7.13
C LEU A 224 8.44 -9.87 -8.19
N PRO A 225 7.48 -10.79 -8.38
CA PRO A 225 7.52 -11.76 -9.47
C PRO A 225 7.55 -11.08 -10.84
N THR A 226 8.22 -11.72 -11.81
CA THR A 226 8.36 -11.24 -13.19
C THR A 226 7.01 -10.86 -13.81
N SER A 227 5.97 -11.67 -13.61
CA SER A 227 4.62 -11.39 -14.14
C SER A 227 4.00 -10.10 -13.60
N SER A 228 4.22 -9.78 -12.32
CA SER A 228 3.75 -8.54 -11.70
C SER A 228 4.56 -7.34 -12.18
N LEU A 229 5.88 -7.48 -12.30
CA LEU A 229 6.78 -6.44 -12.80
C LEU A 229 6.44 -6.04 -14.25
N VAL A 230 6.14 -7.03 -15.08
CA VAL A 230 5.75 -6.83 -16.47
C VAL A 230 4.41 -6.10 -16.58
N LYS A 231 3.42 -6.43 -15.74
CA LYS A 231 2.16 -5.69 -15.70
C LYS A 231 2.34 -4.24 -15.21
N ALA A 232 3.29 -4.02 -14.29
CA ALA A 232 3.58 -2.70 -13.75
C ALA A 232 4.35 -1.80 -14.72
N ILE A 233 5.23 -2.35 -15.57
CA ILE A 233 6.12 -1.52 -16.40
C ILE A 233 5.35 -0.65 -17.41
N VAL A 234 4.26 -1.17 -17.98
CA VAL A 234 3.46 -0.47 -18.99
C VAL A 234 2.85 0.83 -18.44
N PRO A 235 2.03 0.80 -17.36
CA PRO A 235 1.46 2.04 -16.81
C PRO A 235 2.54 2.98 -16.27
N LEU A 236 3.65 2.46 -15.72
CA LEU A 236 4.74 3.30 -15.21
C LEU A 236 5.52 4.01 -16.32
N SER A 237 5.73 3.38 -17.47
CA SER A 237 6.44 4.00 -18.60
C SER A 237 5.66 5.18 -19.20
N SER A 238 4.35 5.24 -18.99
CA SER A 238 3.52 6.38 -19.38
C SER A 238 3.55 7.55 -18.40
N LEU A 239 4.14 7.37 -17.22
CA LEU A 239 4.14 8.37 -16.15
C LEU A 239 5.34 9.33 -16.29
N GLU A 240 5.13 10.48 -16.94
CA GLU A 240 6.21 11.47 -17.14
C GLU A 240 6.70 12.12 -15.84
N THR A 241 5.77 12.46 -14.93
CA THR A 241 6.08 13.12 -13.65
C THR A 241 5.11 12.70 -12.55
N VAL A 242 5.62 12.54 -11.34
CA VAL A 242 4.78 12.29 -10.15
C VAL A 242 4.21 13.62 -9.66
N LYS A 243 2.88 13.71 -9.63
CA LYS A 243 2.17 14.85 -9.05
C LYS A 243 1.77 14.50 -7.62
N TYR A 244 2.15 15.36 -6.68
CA TYR A 244 1.77 15.22 -5.28
C TYR A 244 0.40 15.82 -5.00
N SER A 245 -0.40 15.12 -4.20
CA SER A 245 -1.75 15.54 -3.79
C SER A 245 -1.69 16.70 -2.79
N GLU A 246 -2.83 17.36 -2.57
CA GLU A 246 -2.94 18.36 -1.49
C GLU A 246 -2.79 17.73 -0.10
N ASN A 247 -3.22 16.46 0.06
CA ASN A 247 -3.05 15.73 1.30
C ASN A 247 -1.57 15.43 1.58
N GLU A 248 -0.80 15.02 0.59
CA GLU A 248 0.64 14.79 0.73
C GLU A 248 1.39 16.05 1.16
N LYS A 249 1.06 17.20 0.56
CA LYS A 249 1.61 18.52 0.97
C LYS A 249 1.22 18.89 2.40
N LEU A 250 -0.01 18.54 2.82
CA LEU A 250 -0.45 18.78 4.19
C LEU A 250 0.33 17.90 5.18
N VAL A 251 0.55 16.62 4.84
CA VAL A 251 1.39 15.70 5.62
C VAL A 251 2.82 16.21 5.67
N GLU A 252 3.41 16.62 4.55
CA GLU A 252 4.75 17.20 4.47
C GLU A 252 4.89 18.38 5.43
N LYS A 253 3.92 19.31 5.44
CA LYS A 253 3.92 20.45 6.37
C LYS A 253 3.88 20.03 7.84
N LYS A 254 3.30 18.87 8.15
CA LYS A 254 3.11 18.37 9.51
C LYS A 254 4.26 17.48 10.00
N VAL A 255 4.80 16.66 9.11
CA VAL A 255 5.85 15.67 9.41
C VAL A 255 7.23 16.21 9.08
N GLY A 256 7.34 17.15 8.15
CA GLY A 256 8.58 17.84 7.79
C GLY A 256 9.35 17.23 6.62
N TYR A 257 8.78 16.23 5.94
CA TYR A 257 9.37 15.64 4.73
C TYR A 257 8.29 15.10 3.80
N LEU A 258 8.61 15.02 2.51
CA LEU A 258 7.80 14.38 1.46
C LEU A 258 8.70 13.38 0.73
N PRO A 259 8.33 12.09 0.66
CA PRO A 259 9.16 11.09 -0.01
C PRO A 259 9.20 11.33 -1.52
N GLU A 260 10.40 11.31 -2.08
CA GLU A 260 10.58 11.41 -3.53
C GLU A 260 10.28 10.06 -4.19
N MET A 261 9.41 10.09 -5.20
CA MET A 261 9.13 8.93 -6.06
C MET A 261 9.83 9.12 -7.41
N ASP A 262 10.89 8.37 -7.66
CA ASP A 262 11.67 8.43 -8.90
C ASP A 262 11.19 7.37 -9.90
N VAL A 263 10.31 7.78 -10.82
CA VAL A 263 9.76 6.90 -11.86
C VAL A 263 10.88 6.32 -12.73
N SER A 264 11.82 7.15 -13.16
CA SER A 264 12.88 6.76 -14.08
C SER A 264 13.79 5.72 -13.45
N LYS A 265 14.16 5.92 -12.18
CA LYS A 265 14.94 4.93 -11.42
C LYS A 265 14.17 3.63 -11.24
N THR A 266 12.91 3.69 -10.80
CA THR A 266 12.11 2.47 -10.58
C THR A 266 11.92 1.69 -11.89
N VAL A 267 11.60 2.37 -13.00
CA VAL A 267 11.49 1.72 -14.32
C VAL A 267 12.82 1.10 -14.74
N ALA A 268 13.94 1.79 -14.55
CA ALA A 268 15.27 1.25 -14.86
C ALA A 268 15.61 0.00 -14.03
N GLU A 269 15.28 0.00 -12.73
CA GLU A 269 15.48 -1.16 -11.84
C GLU A 269 14.62 -2.36 -12.26
N ILE A 270 13.36 -2.12 -12.64
CA ILE A 270 12.47 -3.16 -13.17
C ILE A 270 13.05 -3.73 -14.45
N ARG A 271 13.45 -2.88 -15.42
CA ARG A 271 14.04 -3.33 -16.69
C ARG A 271 15.29 -4.18 -16.46
N ALA A 272 16.23 -3.67 -15.65
CA ALA A 272 17.46 -4.38 -15.33
C ALA A 272 17.21 -5.75 -14.71
N LYS A 273 16.16 -5.90 -13.87
CA LYS A 273 15.79 -7.21 -13.33
C LYS A 273 15.17 -8.11 -14.40
N LEU A 274 14.29 -7.59 -15.24
CA LEU A 274 13.63 -8.36 -16.29
C LEU A 274 14.61 -8.88 -17.35
N GLU A 275 15.68 -8.14 -17.64
CA GLU A 275 16.78 -8.59 -18.51
C GLU A 275 17.54 -9.80 -17.95
N GLN A 276 17.67 -9.88 -16.61
CA GLN A 276 18.42 -10.94 -15.92
C GLN A 276 17.64 -12.26 -15.80
N VAL A 277 16.32 -12.27 -16.07
CA VAL A 277 15.50 -13.48 -15.93
C VAL A 277 15.88 -14.50 -17.01
N PRO A 278 16.32 -15.73 -16.66
CA PRO A 278 16.58 -16.79 -17.63
C PRO A 278 15.31 -17.14 -18.41
N ASP A 279 15.44 -17.55 -19.68
CA ASP A 279 14.29 -17.83 -20.57
C ASP A 279 13.34 -18.95 -20.06
N THR A 280 13.74 -19.67 -19.00
CA THR A 280 13.04 -20.80 -18.41
C THR A 280 12.04 -20.47 -17.30
N GLU A 281 12.06 -19.27 -16.67
CA GLU A 281 11.25 -18.97 -15.47
C GLU A 281 9.91 -18.22 -15.75
N VAL A 282 9.63 -17.83 -16.99
CA VAL A 282 8.41 -17.04 -17.32
C VAL A 282 7.14 -17.90 -17.41
N THR A 283 7.26 -19.24 -17.35
CA THR A 283 6.21 -20.19 -17.75
C THR A 283 5.21 -20.63 -16.67
N GLU A 284 5.34 -20.26 -15.39
CA GLU A 284 4.62 -20.98 -14.32
C GLU A 284 3.21 -20.48 -13.92
N SER A 285 2.65 -19.40 -14.48
CA SER A 285 1.38 -18.85 -13.94
C SER A 285 0.08 -19.18 -14.70
N SER A 286 0.06 -20.06 -15.70
CA SER A 286 -1.17 -20.31 -16.50
C SER A 286 -1.32 -21.76 -17.00
N SER A 287 -1.40 -22.75 -16.12
CA SER A 287 -1.71 -24.13 -16.54
C SER A 287 -3.22 -24.42 -16.51
N LYS A 288 -3.84 -24.50 -17.70
CA LYS A 288 -4.87 -25.52 -18.06
C LYS A 288 -5.07 -25.59 -19.59
N SER A 289 -4.41 -26.59 -20.21
CA SER A 289 -4.61 -27.19 -21.56
C SER A 289 -4.58 -26.24 -22.78
N LEU A 290 -3.86 -26.43 -23.89
CA LEU A 290 -3.53 -27.62 -24.68
C LEU A 290 -2.31 -27.33 -25.59
N SER A 291 -1.57 -28.39 -25.93
CA SER A 291 -0.65 -28.57 -27.08
C SER A 291 0.80 -28.04 -26.99
N PRO A 292 1.78 -28.77 -27.57
CA PRO A 292 3.20 -28.49 -27.41
C PRO A 292 3.70 -27.52 -28.49
N GLN A 293 3.67 -26.22 -28.21
CA GLN A 293 4.50 -25.20 -28.85
C GLN A 293 4.94 -24.16 -27.82
N THR A 294 5.69 -24.60 -26.81
CA THR A 294 6.34 -23.71 -25.83
C THR A 294 7.72 -23.32 -26.34
N SER A 295 7.78 -22.44 -27.35
CA SER A 295 8.95 -21.56 -27.48
C SER A 295 8.80 -20.48 -26.41
N SER A 296 9.74 -20.50 -25.47
CA SER A 296 9.81 -19.74 -24.20
C SER A 296 9.26 -18.31 -24.27
N GLN A 297 8.23 -18.02 -23.48
CA GLN A 297 7.71 -16.65 -23.30
C GLN A 297 8.82 -15.65 -22.93
N GLY A 298 9.84 -16.09 -22.18
CA GLY A 298 11.00 -15.26 -21.84
C GLY A 298 11.84 -14.80 -23.05
N ALA A 299 11.95 -15.61 -24.10
CA ALA A 299 12.78 -15.27 -25.26
C ALA A 299 12.16 -14.13 -26.08
N TYR A 300 10.86 -14.17 -26.35
CA TYR A 300 10.22 -13.06 -27.05
C TYR A 300 10.10 -11.82 -26.16
N PHE A 301 9.88 -11.99 -24.84
CA PHE A 301 9.86 -10.87 -23.90
C PHE A 301 11.15 -10.05 -23.99
N LYS A 302 12.32 -10.70 -23.89
CA LYS A 302 13.63 -10.04 -24.02
C LYS A 302 13.82 -9.38 -25.37
N GLN A 303 13.38 -10.04 -26.44
CA GLN A 303 13.45 -9.49 -27.79
C GLN A 303 12.63 -8.20 -27.90
N LEU A 304 11.41 -8.19 -27.37
CA LEU A 304 10.52 -7.02 -27.38
C LEU A 304 11.05 -5.88 -26.50
N LEU A 305 11.62 -6.20 -25.33
CA LEU A 305 12.25 -5.21 -24.46
C LEU A 305 13.48 -4.59 -25.15
N GLY A 306 14.32 -5.40 -25.79
CA GLY A 306 15.47 -4.90 -26.56
C GLY A 306 15.07 -4.03 -27.74
N ILE A 307 13.97 -4.38 -28.44
CA ILE A 307 13.39 -3.54 -29.51
C ILE A 307 12.91 -2.21 -28.95
N HIS A 308 12.20 -2.23 -27.82
CA HIS A 308 11.73 -1.03 -27.15
C HIS A 308 12.90 -0.09 -26.81
N ASP A 309 13.95 -0.61 -26.18
CA ASP A 309 15.11 0.20 -25.74
C ASP A 309 15.89 0.77 -26.92
N ALA A 310 16.02 0.00 -28.00
CA ALA A 310 16.63 0.47 -29.25
C ALA A 310 15.81 1.62 -29.87
N LEU A 311 14.48 1.53 -29.91
CA LEU A 311 13.63 2.61 -30.41
C LEU A 311 13.68 3.86 -29.52
N GLU A 312 13.64 3.70 -28.20
CA GLU A 312 13.73 4.80 -27.22
C GLU A 312 15.08 5.52 -27.32
N SER A 313 16.17 4.77 -27.54
CA SER A 313 17.52 5.29 -27.79
C SER A 313 17.76 5.75 -29.22
N ASN A 314 16.74 5.67 -30.09
CA ASN A 314 16.79 6.02 -31.51
C ASN A 314 17.93 5.30 -32.27
N GLN A 315 18.18 4.03 -31.92
CA GLN A 315 19.08 3.11 -32.61
C GLN A 315 18.37 2.46 -33.80
N ASP A 316 19.12 2.21 -34.87
CA ASP A 316 18.60 1.50 -36.03
C ASP A 316 18.40 0.01 -35.72
N ILE A 317 17.20 -0.50 -36.02
CA ILE A 317 16.84 -1.90 -35.82
C ILE A 317 16.69 -2.56 -37.19
N ASN A 318 17.43 -3.64 -37.42
CA ASN A 318 17.21 -4.46 -38.60
C ASN A 318 15.98 -5.35 -38.41
N ILE A 319 14.86 -4.96 -39.00
CA ILE A 319 13.56 -5.64 -38.82
C ILE A 319 13.59 -7.07 -39.38
N GLU A 320 14.42 -7.33 -40.39
CA GLU A 320 14.53 -8.66 -41.02
C GLU A 320 15.16 -9.71 -40.09
N ASP A 321 15.97 -9.28 -39.12
CA ASP A 321 16.60 -10.17 -38.14
C ASP A 321 15.64 -10.59 -37.02
N ILE A 322 14.44 -10.00 -36.96
CA ILE A 322 13.44 -10.31 -35.94
C ILE A 322 12.62 -11.53 -36.39
N GLU A 323 12.92 -12.68 -35.79
CA GLU A 323 12.14 -13.90 -36.03
C GLU A 323 10.74 -13.83 -35.41
N ALA A 324 9.70 -13.90 -36.24
CA ALA A 324 8.29 -13.89 -35.85
C ALA A 324 7.82 -15.21 -35.19
N THR A 325 8.40 -15.53 -34.04
CA THR A 325 8.16 -16.77 -33.31
C THR A 325 6.79 -16.79 -32.61
N ALA A 326 6.28 -15.63 -32.19
CA ALA A 326 5.00 -15.48 -31.48
C ALA A 326 4.18 -14.28 -32.01
N ALA A 327 2.86 -14.29 -31.74
CA ALA A 327 1.95 -13.24 -32.20
C ALA A 327 2.36 -11.82 -31.75
N PRO A 328 2.81 -11.60 -30.50
CA PRO A 328 3.31 -10.30 -30.07
C PRO A 328 4.55 -9.82 -30.84
N VAL A 329 5.39 -10.73 -31.33
CA VAL A 329 6.58 -10.39 -32.12
C VAL A 329 6.20 -9.89 -33.50
N SER A 330 5.28 -10.56 -34.20
CA SER A 330 4.76 -10.03 -35.47
C SER A 330 3.99 -8.74 -35.31
N ALA A 331 3.18 -8.62 -34.25
CA ALA A 331 2.51 -7.36 -33.91
C ALA A 331 3.53 -6.21 -33.77
N THR A 332 4.67 -6.48 -33.12
CA THR A 332 5.78 -5.53 -33.03
C THR A 332 6.45 -5.26 -34.37
N LYS A 333 6.68 -6.27 -35.22
CA LYS A 333 7.22 -6.08 -36.58
C LYS A 333 6.33 -5.19 -37.44
N ILE A 334 5.00 -5.37 -37.39
CA ILE A 334 4.01 -4.50 -38.06
C ILE A 334 4.25 -3.04 -37.63
N LEU A 335 4.36 -2.79 -36.32
CA LEU A 335 4.61 -1.45 -35.79
C LEU A 335 6.00 -0.90 -36.19
N LEU A 336 7.04 -1.72 -36.21
CA LEU A 336 8.39 -1.32 -36.62
C LEU A 336 8.48 -0.94 -38.09
N TYR A 337 7.83 -1.72 -38.98
CA TYR A 337 7.75 -1.36 -40.38
C TYR A 337 7.04 -0.02 -40.55
N ALA A 338 5.90 0.17 -39.90
CA ALA A 338 5.18 1.44 -39.96
C ALA A 338 5.96 2.62 -39.35
N TRP A 339 6.70 2.41 -38.26
CA TRP A 339 7.58 3.41 -37.65
C TRP A 339 8.65 3.92 -38.62
N ASN A 340 9.14 3.05 -39.49
CA ASN A 340 10.14 3.36 -40.52
C ASN A 340 9.52 3.82 -41.85
N GLY A 341 8.20 4.04 -41.92
CA GLY A 341 7.50 4.47 -43.13
C GLY A 341 7.32 3.35 -44.17
N LEU A 342 7.51 2.10 -43.77
CA LEU A 342 7.46 0.89 -44.58
C LEU A 342 6.07 0.22 -44.46
N PHE A 343 5.00 0.97 -44.76
CA PHE A 343 3.63 0.50 -44.50
C PHE A 343 3.23 -0.74 -45.33
N ASP A 344 3.75 -0.88 -46.55
CA ASP A 344 3.47 -2.06 -47.38
C ASP A 344 4.01 -3.33 -46.72
N GLN A 345 5.25 -3.31 -46.19
CA GLN A 345 5.79 -4.43 -45.43
C GLN A 345 5.00 -4.70 -44.13
N SER A 346 4.45 -3.66 -43.50
CA SER A 346 3.57 -3.83 -42.34
C SER A 346 2.28 -4.58 -42.70
N MET A 347 1.72 -4.36 -43.90
CA MET A 347 0.56 -5.10 -44.39
C MET A 347 0.91 -6.55 -44.72
N ASP A 348 2.07 -6.80 -45.34
CA ASP A 348 2.55 -8.14 -45.68
C ASP A 348 2.76 -8.98 -44.41
N GLU A 349 3.45 -8.44 -43.41
CA GLU A 349 3.64 -9.08 -42.10
C GLU A 349 2.30 -9.36 -41.41
N TYR A 350 1.34 -8.44 -41.46
CA TYR A 350 0.00 -8.67 -40.92
C TYR A 350 -0.71 -9.83 -41.61
N ASN A 351 -0.66 -9.90 -42.95
CA ASN A 351 -1.33 -10.96 -43.70
C ASN A 351 -0.72 -12.33 -43.37
N GLU A 352 0.61 -12.41 -43.25
CA GLU A 352 1.31 -13.63 -42.83
C GLU A 352 0.96 -14.02 -41.40
N ALA A 353 0.98 -13.05 -40.48
CA ALA A 353 0.63 -13.22 -39.08
C ALA A 353 -0.80 -13.74 -38.89
N VAL A 354 -1.77 -13.13 -39.55
CA VAL A 354 -3.18 -13.56 -39.48
C VAL A 354 -3.34 -14.95 -40.08
N ALA A 355 -2.67 -15.28 -41.18
CA ALA A 355 -2.70 -16.64 -41.72
C ALA A 355 -2.17 -17.68 -40.72
N LYS A 356 -1.13 -17.32 -39.96
CA LYS A 356 -0.50 -18.17 -38.93
C LYS A 356 -1.36 -18.31 -37.67
N TRP A 357 -2.00 -17.24 -37.20
CA TRP A 357 -2.70 -17.20 -35.91
C TRP A 357 -4.22 -17.03 -36.01
N ASN A 358 -4.83 -17.29 -37.17
CA ASN A 358 -6.27 -17.13 -37.40
C ASN A 358 -7.17 -17.88 -36.39
N ASN A 359 -6.64 -18.91 -35.73
CA ASN A 359 -7.37 -19.71 -34.74
C ASN A 359 -7.40 -19.09 -33.33
N ASP A 360 -6.65 -18.01 -33.09
CA ASP A 360 -6.62 -17.28 -31.82
C ASP A 360 -7.26 -15.89 -32.00
N PRO A 361 -8.55 -15.72 -31.62
CA PRO A 361 -9.24 -14.44 -31.77
C PRO A 361 -8.58 -13.29 -31.00
N SER A 362 -7.90 -13.58 -29.88
CA SER A 362 -7.21 -12.56 -29.10
C SER A 362 -5.99 -12.05 -29.85
N ALA A 363 -5.17 -12.97 -30.37
CA ALA A 363 -4.00 -12.62 -31.17
C ALA A 363 -4.38 -11.84 -32.44
N VAL A 364 -5.41 -12.30 -33.18
CA VAL A 364 -5.86 -11.61 -34.40
C VAL A 364 -6.42 -10.22 -34.08
N SER A 365 -7.17 -10.07 -32.98
CA SER A 365 -7.64 -8.77 -32.52
C SER A 365 -6.47 -7.80 -32.27
N GLU A 366 -5.40 -8.28 -31.65
CA GLU A 366 -4.20 -7.46 -31.35
C GLU A 366 -3.42 -7.08 -32.62
N LEU A 367 -3.32 -8.00 -33.58
CA LEU A 367 -2.73 -7.72 -34.90
C LEU A 367 -3.53 -6.64 -35.65
N VAL A 368 -4.86 -6.68 -35.58
CA VAL A 368 -5.72 -5.62 -36.15
C VAL A 368 -5.47 -4.29 -35.47
N TYR A 369 -5.33 -4.27 -34.13
CA TYR A 369 -4.99 -3.04 -33.41
C TYR A 369 -3.66 -2.45 -33.91
N CYS A 370 -2.63 -3.28 -34.01
CA CYS A 370 -1.31 -2.84 -34.48
C CYS A 370 -1.36 -2.34 -35.93
N LEU A 371 -2.15 -2.98 -36.79
CA LEU A 371 -2.33 -2.54 -38.17
C LEU A 371 -3.07 -1.20 -38.27
N VAL A 372 -4.06 -0.98 -37.41
CA VAL A 372 -4.73 0.34 -37.32
C VAL A 372 -3.75 1.41 -36.89
N LEU A 373 -2.92 1.14 -35.87
CA LEU A 373 -1.87 2.06 -35.42
C LEU A 373 -0.84 2.33 -36.55
N ALA A 374 -0.44 1.30 -37.28
CA ALA A 374 0.44 1.41 -38.44
C ALA A 374 -0.14 2.34 -39.53
N ALA A 375 -1.44 2.22 -39.84
CA ALA A 375 -2.09 3.08 -40.81
C ALA A 375 -2.13 4.55 -40.34
N LEU A 376 -2.35 4.79 -39.05
CA LEU A 376 -2.31 6.14 -38.46
C LEU A 376 -0.90 6.74 -38.46
N LEU A 377 0.15 5.94 -38.21
CA LEU A 377 1.55 6.40 -38.35
C LEU A 377 1.86 6.84 -39.78
N ASN A 378 1.29 6.13 -40.77
CA ASN A 378 1.37 6.49 -42.18
C ASN A 378 0.41 7.63 -42.59
N ARG A 379 -0.28 8.25 -41.62
CA ARG A 379 -1.23 9.36 -41.81
C ARG A 379 -2.46 9.02 -42.65
N ASP A 380 -2.78 7.73 -42.80
CA ASP A 380 -3.94 7.28 -43.54
C ASP A 380 -5.12 6.97 -42.60
N LEU A 381 -5.81 8.03 -42.19
CA LEU A 381 -6.99 7.93 -41.33
C LEU A 381 -8.14 7.15 -42.00
N GLN A 382 -8.28 7.25 -43.32
CA GLN A 382 -9.36 6.57 -44.03
C GLN A 382 -9.13 5.06 -44.02
N LEU A 383 -7.89 4.63 -44.25
CA LEU A 383 -7.51 3.23 -44.16
C LEU A 383 -7.67 2.70 -42.74
N ALA A 384 -7.22 3.44 -41.73
CA ALA A 384 -7.41 3.07 -40.32
C ALA A 384 -8.89 2.86 -39.97
N GLN A 385 -9.77 3.77 -40.40
CA GLN A 385 -11.22 3.65 -40.23
C GLN A 385 -11.81 2.47 -40.98
N PHE A 386 -11.33 2.23 -42.20
CA PHE A 386 -11.75 1.09 -43.02
C PHE A 386 -11.39 -0.25 -42.38
N ILE A 387 -10.14 -0.41 -41.93
CA ILE A 387 -9.65 -1.61 -41.24
C ILE A 387 -10.50 -1.87 -40.00
N ARG A 388 -10.67 -0.86 -39.13
CA ARG A 388 -11.49 -0.98 -37.91
C ARG A 388 -12.93 -1.37 -38.24
N LYS A 389 -13.56 -0.71 -39.22
CA LYS A 389 -14.94 -0.98 -39.62
C LYS A 389 -15.11 -2.42 -40.09
N ARG A 390 -14.23 -2.89 -40.98
CA ARG A 390 -14.25 -4.27 -41.48
C ARG A 390 -14.03 -5.28 -40.36
N ALA A 391 -13.05 -5.05 -39.49
CA ALA A 391 -12.78 -5.95 -38.37
C ALA A 391 -13.96 -6.04 -37.39
N LYS A 392 -14.68 -4.94 -37.18
CA LYS A 392 -15.90 -4.90 -36.36
C LYS A 392 -17.07 -5.64 -37.01
N GLU A 393 -17.30 -5.43 -38.31
CA GLU A 393 -18.33 -6.15 -39.08
C GLU A 393 -18.08 -7.67 -39.10
N SER A 394 -16.81 -8.07 -39.12
CA SER A 394 -16.39 -9.48 -39.07
C SER A 394 -16.29 -10.07 -37.66
N ASN A 395 -16.61 -9.31 -36.60
CA ASN A 395 -16.47 -9.73 -35.19
C ASN A 395 -15.04 -10.21 -34.81
N ILE A 396 -14.01 -9.65 -35.44
CA ILE A 396 -12.62 -9.97 -35.15
C ILE A 396 -12.14 -9.22 -33.90
N LEU A 397 -12.59 -7.98 -33.71
CA LEU A 397 -12.19 -7.16 -32.57
C LEU A 397 -12.86 -7.63 -31.27
N THR A 398 -12.05 -7.88 -30.25
CA THR A 398 -12.56 -8.01 -28.88
C THR A 398 -13.03 -6.64 -28.36
N LYS A 399 -13.90 -6.65 -27.35
CA LYS A 399 -14.35 -5.41 -26.67
C LYS A 399 -13.20 -4.53 -26.16
N PRO A 400 -12.23 -5.06 -25.38
CA PRO A 400 -11.12 -4.24 -24.88
C PRO A 400 -10.28 -3.67 -26.03
N THR A 401 -10.03 -4.44 -27.09
CA THR A 401 -9.27 -3.95 -28.24
C THR A 401 -10.02 -2.85 -29.02
N ASP A 402 -11.34 -2.95 -29.28
CA ASP A 402 -12.11 -1.88 -29.95
C ASP A 402 -12.13 -0.58 -29.11
N GLN A 403 -12.12 -0.67 -27.78
CA GLN A 403 -11.98 0.49 -26.90
C GLN A 403 -10.61 1.16 -27.07
N ARG A 404 -9.52 0.37 -27.07
CA ARG A 404 -8.16 0.88 -27.30
C ARG A 404 -8.02 1.50 -28.69
N VAL A 405 -8.56 0.89 -29.75
CA VAL A 405 -8.59 1.48 -31.10
C VAL A 405 -9.33 2.82 -31.10
N SER A 406 -10.46 2.92 -30.39
CA SER A 406 -11.22 4.17 -30.29
C SER A 406 -10.42 5.30 -29.63
N GLN A 407 -9.72 4.98 -28.54
CA GLN A 407 -8.89 5.94 -27.81
C GLN A 407 -7.73 6.42 -28.68
N MET A 408 -7.06 5.52 -29.38
CA MET A 408 -5.97 5.84 -30.30
C MET A 408 -6.42 6.74 -31.47
N MET A 409 -7.55 6.43 -32.10
CA MET A 409 -8.13 7.28 -33.15
C MET A 409 -8.48 8.67 -32.65
N LYS A 410 -8.99 8.77 -31.41
CA LYS A 410 -9.26 10.06 -30.76
C LYS A 410 -7.96 10.84 -30.55
N GLN A 411 -6.93 10.21 -29.97
CA GLN A 411 -5.61 10.81 -29.78
C GLN A 411 -5.02 11.33 -31.09
N TYR A 412 -5.15 10.57 -32.19
CA TYR A 412 -4.73 11.03 -33.52
C TYR A 412 -5.49 12.27 -33.99
N GLY A 413 -6.82 12.30 -33.76
CA GLY A 413 -7.66 13.48 -34.05
C GLY A 413 -7.21 14.71 -33.27
N ASP A 414 -6.97 14.56 -31.97
CA ASP A 414 -6.50 15.62 -31.07
C ASP A 414 -5.13 16.18 -31.54
N LEU A 415 -4.21 15.30 -31.95
CA LEU A 415 -2.91 15.69 -32.52
C LEU A 415 -3.04 16.48 -33.83
N ALA A 416 -3.97 16.06 -34.69
CA ALA A 416 -4.23 16.73 -35.96
C ALA A 416 -4.85 18.13 -35.76
N GLU A 417 -5.76 18.28 -34.81
CA GLU A 417 -6.35 19.58 -34.43
C GLU A 417 -5.30 20.52 -33.83
N ALA A 418 -4.39 19.99 -33.01
CA ALA A 418 -3.28 20.74 -32.42
C ALA A 418 -2.18 21.14 -33.43
N LYS A 419 -2.30 20.74 -34.71
CA LYS A 419 -1.29 20.93 -35.76
C LYS A 419 0.10 20.36 -35.39
N GLN A 420 0.13 19.35 -34.53
CA GLN A 420 1.36 18.64 -34.18
C GLN A 420 1.66 17.58 -35.26
N SER A 421 2.93 17.16 -35.34
CA SER A 421 3.30 16.04 -36.22
C SER A 421 2.65 14.76 -35.70
N GLN A 422 1.63 14.24 -36.40
CA GLN A 422 0.87 13.08 -35.93
C GLN A 422 1.76 11.84 -35.80
N SER A 423 2.66 11.65 -36.75
CA SER A 423 3.62 10.55 -36.75
C SER A 423 4.58 10.62 -35.56
N GLN A 424 5.04 11.81 -35.16
CA GLN A 424 5.90 11.98 -33.97
C GLN A 424 5.08 11.87 -32.67
N GLY A 425 3.86 12.40 -32.64
CA GLY A 425 2.98 12.34 -31.46
C GLY A 425 2.45 10.95 -31.13
N LEU A 426 2.44 10.03 -32.11
CA LEU A 426 2.07 8.62 -31.90
C LEU A 426 3.26 7.71 -31.53
N LYS A 427 4.51 8.19 -31.63
CA LYS A 427 5.69 7.39 -31.25
C LYS A 427 5.64 6.90 -29.79
N PRO A 428 5.27 7.73 -28.79
CA PRO A 428 5.12 7.25 -27.41
C PRO A 428 4.07 6.14 -27.28
N THR A 429 3.00 6.19 -28.07
CA THR A 429 1.95 5.16 -28.10
C THR A 429 2.51 3.83 -28.63
N VAL A 430 3.35 3.86 -29.67
CA VAL A 430 4.01 2.65 -30.19
C VAL A 430 4.96 2.04 -29.15
N LEU A 431 5.77 2.85 -28.47
CA LEU A 431 6.65 2.36 -27.40
C LEU A 431 5.86 1.69 -26.27
N THR A 432 4.79 2.34 -25.82
CA THR A 432 3.89 1.78 -24.81
C THR A 432 3.27 0.46 -25.27
N GLU A 433 2.91 0.37 -26.55
CA GLU A 433 2.32 -0.82 -27.13
C GLU A 433 3.30 -1.99 -27.19
N ILE A 434 4.56 -1.74 -27.55
CA ILE A 434 5.59 -2.79 -27.57
C ILE A 434 5.79 -3.38 -26.16
N LEU A 435 5.74 -2.56 -25.11
CA LEU A 435 5.78 -3.04 -23.72
C LEU A 435 4.51 -3.83 -23.35
N HIS A 436 3.34 -3.40 -23.84
CA HIS A 436 2.09 -4.14 -23.63
C HIS A 436 2.14 -5.53 -24.28
N LEU A 437 2.63 -5.60 -25.52
CA LEU A 437 2.86 -6.84 -26.26
C LEU A 437 3.90 -7.74 -25.60
N ALA A 438 4.91 -7.16 -24.94
CA ALA A 438 5.83 -7.93 -24.13
C ALA A 438 5.12 -8.58 -22.94
N GLY A 439 4.13 -7.90 -22.34
CA GLY A 439 3.43 -8.40 -21.16
C GLY A 439 2.22 -9.31 -21.38
N SER A 440 1.77 -9.46 -22.63
CA SER A 440 0.75 -10.43 -23.05
C SER A 440 1.33 -11.82 -23.27
#